data_AF-A0A3N9ULU6-F1
#
_entry.id   AF-A0A3N9ULU6-F1
#
_cell.length_a   1.000
_cell.length_b   1.000
_cell.length_c   1.000
_cell.angle_alpha   90.00
_cell.angle_beta   90.00
_cell.angle_gamma   90.00
#
_symmetry.space_group_name_H-M   'P 1'
#
loop_
_entity.id
_entity.type
_entity.pdbx_description
1 polymer ?
#
loop_
_entity_poly.entity_id
_entity_poly.type
_entity_poly.pdbx_seq_one_letter_code
_entity_poly.pdbx_strand_id
1 'polypeptide(L)' 'MDVLILTGLFFLNGLFAMSEIAILSARKIRLQQAVEDGVAGARTALELANEPSHFLSTIQVGITLIG' A
#
# COMPACT_ATOMS: atom_id res chain seq x y z
N MET A 1 23.95 16.28 5.16
CA MET A 1 22.98 15.91 4.10
C MET A 1 22.47 14.48 4.30
N ASP A 2 23.32 13.60 4.79
CA ASP A 2 23.09 12.16 4.95
C ASP A 2 21.94 11.82 5.89
N VAL A 3 21.79 12.57 6.99
CA VAL A 3 20.69 12.40 7.95
C VAL A 3 19.32 12.66 7.30
N LEU A 4 19.23 13.62 6.37
CA LEU A 4 17.99 13.92 5.65
C LEU A 4 17.61 12.78 4.70
N ILE A 5 18.60 12.22 3.99
CA ILE A 5 18.40 11.09 3.07
C ILE A 5 18.00 9.83 3.84
N LEU A 6 18.72 9.51 4.93
CA LEU A 6 18.40 8.38 5.80
C LEU A 6 17.01 8.50 6.43
N THR A 7 16.65 9.69 6.91
CA THR A 7 15.31 9.94 7.45
C THR A 7 14.24 9.75 6.36
N GLY A 8 14.49 10.26 5.15
CA GLY A 8 13.60 10.06 4.01
C GLY A 8 13.40 8.58 3.66
N LEU A 9 14.49 7.82 3.55
CA LEU A 9 14.47 6.38 3.27
C LEU A 9 13.73 5.59 4.37
N PHE A 10 13.95 5.94 5.65
CA PHE A 10 13.24 5.32 6.78
C PHE A 10 11.73 5.50 6.68
N PHE A 11 11.27 6.73 6.42
CA PHE A 11 9.84 7.00 6.20
C PHE A 11 9.29 6.32 4.95
N LEU A 12 10.08 6.27 3.86
CA LEU A 12 9.68 5.60 2.63
C LEU A 12 9.46 4.10 2.87
N ASN A 13 10.41 3.45 3.55
CA ASN A 13 10.34 2.03 3.86
C ASN A 13 9.14 1.73 4.78
N GLY A 14 8.91 2.57 5.80
CA GLY A 14 7.74 2.49 6.66
C GLY A 14 6.42 2.68 5.91
N LEU A 15 6.35 3.63 4.96
CA LEU A 15 5.16 3.85 4.12
C LEU A 15 4.85 2.64 3.26
N PHE A 16 5.87 2.03 2.65
CA PHE A 16 5.74 0.83 1.85
C PHE A 16 5.25 -0.37 2.66
N ALA A 17 5.86 -0.62 3.82
CA ALA A 17 5.44 -1.69 4.73
C ALA A 17 4.00 -1.50 5.24
N MET A 18 3.63 -0.26 5.62
CA MET A 18 2.26 0.05 6.05
C MET A 18 1.24 -0.18 4.92
N SER A 19 1.58 0.18 3.69
CA SER A 19 0.68 0.02 2.54
C SER A 19 0.45 -1.46 2.19
N GLU A 20 1.49 -2.29 2.26
CA GLU A 20 1.40 -3.74 2.11
C GLU A 20 0.49 -4.35 3.19
N ILE A 21 0.71 -4.03 4.47
CA ILE A 21 -0.10 -4.54 5.58
C ILE A 21 -1.54 -4.04 5.48
N ALA A 22 -1.77 -2.79 5.06
CA ALA A 22 -3.10 -2.23 4.88
C ALA A 22 -3.90 -3.00 3.83
N ILE A 23 -3.29 -3.31 2.67
CA ILE A 23 -3.95 -4.09 1.61
C ILE A 23 -4.19 -5.54 2.06
N LEU A 24 -3.21 -6.18 2.71
CA LEU A 24 -3.34 -7.56 3.19
C LEU A 24 -4.38 -7.73 4.31
N SER A 25 -4.54 -6.71 5.17
CA SER A 25 -5.48 -6.73 6.30
C SER A 25 -6.87 -6.20 5.95
N ALA A 26 -7.00 -5.49 4.81
CA ALA A 26 -8.28 -4.95 4.37
C ALA A 26 -9.27 -6.06 4.04
N ARG A 27 -10.47 -5.97 4.63
CA ARG A 27 -11.56 -6.90 4.31
C ARG A 27 -12.23 -6.46 3.02
N LYS A 28 -12.20 -7.33 1.99
CA LYS A 28 -12.88 -7.11 0.70
C LYS A 28 -14.34 -6.65 0.84
N ILE A 29 -15.07 -7.22 1.81
CA ILE A 29 -16.47 -6.86 2.09
C ILE A 29 -16.62 -5.38 2.47
N ARG A 30 -15.70 -4.84 3.29
CA ARG A 30 -15.74 -3.42 3.67
C ARG A 30 -15.35 -2.50 2.52
N LEU A 31 -14.45 -2.95 1.66
CA LEU A 31 -14.08 -2.22 0.44
C LEU A 31 -15.24 -2.20 -0.57
N GLN A 32 -15.96 -3.31 -0.73
CA GLN A 32 -17.19 -3.36 -1.53
C GLN A 32 -18.24 -2.38 -1.01
N GLN A 33 -18.50 -2.38 0.30
CA GLN A 33 -19.40 -1.40 0.91
C GLN A 33 -18.95 0.05 0.64
N ALA A 34 -17.66 0.35 0.78
CA ALA A 34 -17.14 1.68 0.49
C ALA A 34 -17.30 2.08 -1.00
N VAL A 35 -17.25 1.12 -1.93
CA VAL A 35 -17.56 1.35 -3.35
C VAL A 35 -19.04 1.68 -3.54
N GLU A 36 -19.92 0.93 -2.89
CA GLU A 36 -21.38 1.15 -2.93
C GLU A 36 -21.76 2.50 -2.31
N ASP A 37 -21.07 2.90 -1.25
CA ASP A 37 -21.23 4.21 -0.58
C ASP A 37 -20.61 5.38 -1.38
N GLY A 38 -20.00 5.11 -2.53
CA GLY A 38 -19.43 6.13 -3.42
C GLY A 38 -18.13 6.77 -2.91
N VAL A 39 -17.40 6.12 -2.00
CA VAL A 39 -16.14 6.64 -1.46
C VAL A 39 -15.09 6.74 -2.57
N ALA A 40 -14.51 7.92 -2.73
CA ALA A 40 -13.47 8.16 -3.72
C ALA A 40 -12.27 7.22 -3.50
N GLY A 41 -11.86 6.53 -4.56
CA GLY A 41 -10.73 5.58 -4.50
C GLY A 41 -11.06 4.19 -3.92
N ALA A 42 -12.28 3.97 -3.39
CA ALA A 42 -12.67 2.66 -2.87
C ALA A 42 -12.66 1.56 -3.94
N ARG A 43 -12.99 1.92 -5.19
CA ARG A 43 -12.95 0.97 -6.31
C ARG A 43 -11.54 0.48 -6.59
N THR A 44 -10.60 1.42 -6.64
CA THR A 44 -9.18 1.12 -6.82
C THR A 44 -8.65 0.27 -5.66
N ALA A 45 -9.00 0.62 -4.41
CA ALA A 45 -8.62 -0.16 -3.24
C ALA A 45 -9.22 -1.59 -3.26
N LEU A 46 -10.46 -1.75 -3.73
CA LEU A 46 -11.10 -3.05 -3.90
C LEU A 46 -10.42 -3.89 -5.00
N GLU A 47 -10.06 -3.27 -6.14
CA GLU A 47 -9.31 -3.92 -7.21
C GLU A 47 -7.92 -4.37 -6.72
N LEU A 48 -7.19 -3.50 -6.00
CA LEU A 48 -5.91 -3.86 -5.36
C LEU A 48 -6.06 -4.98 -4.33
N ALA A 49 -7.10 -4.97 -3.51
CA ALA A 49 -7.34 -6.02 -2.54
C ALA A 49 -7.78 -7.35 -3.20
N ASN A 50 -8.36 -7.30 -4.41
CA ASN A 50 -8.70 -8.48 -5.18
C ASN A 50 -7.47 -9.16 -5.79
N GLU A 51 -6.53 -8.36 -6.28
CA GLU A 51 -5.29 -8.84 -6.87
C GLU A 51 -4.05 -8.22 -6.20
N PRO A 52 -3.82 -8.53 -4.91
CA PRO A 52 -2.75 -7.91 -4.13
C PRO A 52 -1.37 -8.28 -4.70
N SER A 53 -1.24 -9.41 -5.39
CA SER A 53 -0.01 -9.92 -5.97
C SER A 53 0.79 -8.86 -6.75
N HIS A 54 0.12 -8.08 -7.60
CA HIS A 54 0.76 -7.06 -8.43
C HIS A 54 1.23 -5.86 -7.59
N PHE A 55 0.41 -5.44 -6.63
CA PHE A 55 0.73 -4.35 -5.71
C PHE A 55 1.88 -4.72 -4.77
N LEU A 56 1.81 -5.90 -4.17
CA LEU A 56 2.84 -6.43 -3.27
C LEU A 56 4.17 -6.60 -4.00
N SER A 57 4.16 -7.14 -5.21
CA SER A 57 5.39 -7.26 -6.03
C SER A 57 6.02 -5.90 -6.31
N THR A 58 5.21 -4.88 -6.59
CA THR A 58 5.70 -3.52 -6.83
C THR A 58 6.31 -2.90 -5.57
N ILE A 59 5.63 -3.04 -4.42
CA ILE A 59 6.13 -2.56 -3.13
C ILE A 59 7.41 -3.29 -2.73
N GLN A 60 7.47 -4.60 -2.91
CA GLN A 60 8.63 -5.41 -2.55
C GLN A 60 9.87 -5.05 -3.36
N VAL A 61 9.71 -4.75 -4.67
CA VAL A 61 10.79 -4.18 -5.49
C VAL A 61 11.22 -2.82 -4.95
N GLY A 62 10.26 -1.98 -4.55
CA GLY A 62 10.54 -0.68 -3.91
C GLY A 62 11.34 -0.82 -2.61
N ILE A 63 10.93 -1.73 -1.71
CA ILE A 63 11.63 -2.02 -0.45
C ILE A 63 13.05 -2.51 -0.73
N THR A 64 13.23 -3.39 -1.72
CA THR A 64 14.54 -3.92 -2.12
C THR A 64 15.48 -2.82 -2.66
N LEU A 65 14.95 -1.79 -3.30
CA LEU A 65 15.73 -0.65 -3.80
C LEU A 65 16.14 0.35 -2.70
N ILE A 66 15.36 0.41 -1.62
CA ILE A 66 15.55 1.32 -0.48
C ILE A 66 16.46 0.72 0.59
N GLY A 67 16.35 -0.60 0.78
CA GLY A 67 17.06 -1.38 1.80
C GLY A 67 18.51 -1.69 1.45
#